data_AF-A0A174IY84-F1
#
_entry.id   AF-A0A174IY84-F1
#
_cell.length_a   1.000
_cell.length_b   1.000
_cell.length_c   1.000
_cell.angle_alpha   90.00
_cell.angle_beta   90.00
_cell.angle_gamma   90.00
#
_symmetry.space_group_name_H-M   'P 1'
#
loop_
_entity.id
_entity.type
_entity.pdbx_description
1 polymer ?
#
loop_
_entity_poly.entity_id
_entity_poly.type
_entity_poly.pdbx_seq_one_letter_code
_entity_poly.pdbx_strand_id
1 'polypeptide(L)'
;MENKVRCKKYAVYSNQNCITTLLVEMIRGEMAEILLDNILRLFSTETFGKDKSAYYVGGEKKLMNLIEAGKIESDKPTNVQNGKWHCNAAQVLLHCRCAGRKVKSKKRKK
;
A
#
# COMPACT_ATOMS: atom_id res chain seq x y z
N MET A 1 -60.76 4.45 -15.54
CA MET A 1 -59.69 5.36 -15.06
C MET A 1 -58.61 4.51 -14.44
N GLU A 2 -57.51 4.35 -15.17
CA GLU A 2 -56.39 3.49 -14.80
C GLU A 2 -55.59 4.12 -13.65
N ASN A 3 -55.60 3.46 -12.49
CA ASN A 3 -54.72 3.81 -11.38
C ASN A 3 -53.30 3.32 -11.68
N LYS A 4 -52.47 4.19 -12.28
CA LYS A 4 -51.03 3.97 -12.43
C LYS A 4 -50.34 4.10 -11.06
N VAL A 5 -50.19 2.98 -10.36
CA VAL A 5 -49.31 2.91 -9.17
C VAL A 5 -47.87 2.78 -9.67
N ARG A 6 -47.14 3.90 -9.62
CA ARG A 6 -45.70 3.95 -9.95
C ARG A 6 -44.90 3.23 -8.87
N CYS A 7 -44.59 1.94 -9.09
CA CYS A 7 -43.71 1.18 -8.20
C CYS A 7 -42.26 1.67 -8.35
N LYS A 8 -41.67 2.12 -7.23
CA LYS A 8 -40.31 2.67 -7.14
C LYS A 8 -39.28 1.53 -7.16
N LYS A 9 -38.41 1.52 -8.18
CA LYS A 9 -36.95 1.33 -8.16
C LYS A 9 -36.30 0.68 -6.91
N TYR A 10 -36.65 -0.56 -6.55
CA TYR A 10 -35.84 -1.38 -5.64
C TYR A 10 -35.70 -2.79 -6.20
N ALA A 11 -34.53 -3.09 -6.76
CA ALA A 11 -34.19 -4.45 -7.17
C ALA A 11 -34.08 -5.32 -5.91
N VAL A 12 -35.03 -6.23 -5.73
CA VAL A 12 -34.96 -7.25 -4.68
C VAL A 12 -33.87 -8.25 -5.09
N TYR A 13 -32.65 -8.06 -4.60
CA TYR A 13 -31.63 -9.10 -4.67
C TYR A 13 -32.07 -10.24 -3.73
N SER A 14 -32.15 -11.47 -4.24
CA SER A 14 -32.49 -12.66 -3.43
C SER A 14 -31.45 -12.87 -2.32
N ASN A 15 -31.86 -13.47 -1.19
CA ASN A 15 -30.97 -13.77 -0.06
C ASN A 15 -29.73 -14.58 -0.48
N GLN A 16 -29.87 -15.44 -1.49
CA GLN A 16 -28.75 -16.17 -2.06
C GLN A 16 -27.71 -15.25 -2.72
N ASN A 17 -28.12 -14.16 -3.35
CA ASN A 17 -27.20 -13.23 -4.01
C ASN A 17 -26.43 -12.33 -3.02
N CYS A 18 -26.99 -12.01 -1.85
CA CYS A 18 -26.24 -11.28 -0.83
C CYS A 18 -25.22 -12.19 -0.11
N ILE A 19 -25.57 -13.46 0.13
CA ILE A 19 -24.64 -14.44 0.70
C ILE A 19 -23.46 -14.70 -0.26
N THR A 20 -23.73 -14.90 -1.55
CA THR A 20 -22.65 -15.09 -2.53
C THR A 20 -21.75 -13.87 -2.66
N THR A 21 -22.31 -12.67 -2.60
CA THR A 21 -21.51 -11.43 -2.65
C THR A 21 -20.56 -11.32 -1.44
N LEU A 22 -21.07 -11.56 -0.23
CA LEU A 22 -20.25 -11.54 0.99
C LEU A 22 -19.16 -12.61 0.98
N LEU A 23 -19.48 -13.81 0.54
CA LEU A 23 -18.53 -14.93 0.46
C LEU A 23 -17.44 -14.66 -0.59
N VAL A 24 -17.78 -14.03 -1.71
CA VAL A 24 -16.81 -13.60 -2.72
C VAL A 24 -15.91 -12.47 -2.21
N GLU A 25 -16.45 -11.51 -1.46
CA GLU A 25 -15.63 -10.45 -0.84
C GLU A 25 -14.64 -11.01 0.18
N MET A 26 -15.07 -11.98 1.00
CA MET A 26 -14.21 -12.67 1.96
C MET A 26 -13.07 -13.43 1.27
N ILE A 27 -13.38 -14.25 0.26
CA ILE A 27 -12.38 -14.97 -0.55
C ILE A 27 -11.39 -13.97 -1.18
N ARG A 28 -11.88 -12.86 -1.73
CA ARG A 28 -11.01 -11.83 -2.32
C ARG A 28 -10.09 -11.19 -1.27
N GLY A 29 -10.56 -11.04 -0.03
CA GLY A 29 -9.75 -10.58 1.11
C GLY A 29 -8.62 -11.54 1.44
N GLU A 30 -8.95 -12.81 1.67
CA GLU A 30 -7.96 -13.87 1.97
C GLU A 30 -6.89 -13.99 0.87
N MET A 31 -7.32 -13.98 -0.39
CA MET A 31 -6.40 -14.04 -1.53
C MET A 31 -5.48 -12.81 -1.61
N ALA A 32 -5.95 -11.64 -1.21
CA ALA A 32 -5.13 -10.43 -1.16
C ALA A 32 -4.08 -10.50 -0.04
N GLU A 33 -4.43 -11.04 1.12
CA GLU A 33 -3.50 -11.26 2.24
C GLU A 33 -2.40 -12.27 1.86
N ILE A 34 -2.78 -13.40 1.26
CA ILE A 34 -1.84 -14.42 0.78
C ILE A 34 -0.89 -13.83 -0.27
N LEU A 35 -1.42 -13.05 -1.22
CA LEU A 35 -0.59 -12.41 -2.25
C LEU A 35 0.40 -11.40 -1.63
N LEU A 36 -0.06 -10.59 -0.67
CA LEU A 36 0.78 -9.62 0.02
C LEU A 36 1.88 -10.32 0.83
N ASP A 37 1.54 -11.38 1.56
CA ASP A 37 2.51 -12.16 2.34
C ASP A 37 3.60 -12.76 1.44
N ASN A 38 3.21 -13.37 0.33
CA ASN A 38 4.15 -13.93 -0.64
C ASN A 38 5.12 -12.86 -1.19
N ILE A 39 4.60 -11.67 -1.54
CA ILE A 39 5.42 -10.55 -2.02
C ILE A 39 6.38 -10.07 -0.93
N LEU A 40 5.89 -9.83 0.29
CA LEU A 40 6.73 -9.33 1.38
C LEU A 40 7.78 -10.35 1.79
N ARG A 41 7.44 -11.64 1.80
CA ARG A 41 8.39 -12.72 2.08
C ARG A 41 9.48 -12.81 1.04
N LEU A 42 9.16 -12.70 -0.25
CA LEU A 42 10.16 -12.65 -1.33
C LEU A 42 11.09 -11.44 -1.17
N PHE A 43 10.55 -10.28 -0.82
CA PHE A 43 11.33 -9.05 -0.65
C PHE A 43 12.04 -8.93 0.70
N SER A 44 11.82 -9.86 1.63
CA SER A 44 12.44 -9.82 2.96
C SER A 44 13.96 -9.99 2.92
N THR A 45 14.48 -10.67 1.89
CA THR A 45 15.90 -10.89 1.64
C THR A 45 16.52 -9.87 0.69
N GLU A 46 15.68 -9.01 0.09
CA GLU A 46 16.10 -8.00 -0.88
C GLU A 46 16.34 -6.66 -0.20
N THR A 47 17.16 -5.80 -0.83
CA THR A 47 17.45 -4.47 -0.31
C THR A 47 17.23 -3.37 -1.34
N PHE A 48 16.81 -2.20 -0.85
CA PHE A 48 16.72 -0.98 -1.64
C PHE A 48 17.77 0.04 -1.21
N GLY A 49 18.31 0.78 -2.19
CA GLY A 49 19.16 1.93 -1.93
C GLY A 49 18.38 3.10 -1.30
N LYS A 50 19.07 3.97 -0.55
CA LYS A 50 18.47 5.13 0.16
C LYS A 50 17.46 5.91 -0.69
N ASP A 51 17.85 6.31 -1.90
CA ASP A 51 17.02 7.16 -2.76
C ASP A 51 15.74 6.46 -3.19
N LYS A 52 15.82 5.17 -3.53
CA LYS A 52 14.64 4.34 -3.87
C LYS A 52 13.74 4.19 -2.65
N SER A 53 14.30 3.86 -1.50
CA SER A 53 13.56 3.73 -0.24
C SER A 53 12.84 5.01 0.12
N ALA A 54 13.53 6.16 0.04
CA ALA A 54 12.97 7.47 0.31
C ALA A 54 11.82 7.79 -0.66
N TYR A 55 11.99 7.50 -1.95
CA TYR A 55 10.95 7.65 -2.95
C TYR A 55 9.69 6.84 -2.61
N TYR A 56 9.85 5.56 -2.26
CA TYR A 56 8.72 4.67 -1.95
C TYR A 56 7.96 5.06 -0.68
N VAL A 57 8.66 5.38 0.42
CA VAL A 57 7.99 5.76 1.68
C VAL A 57 7.38 7.16 1.63
N GLY A 58 7.82 8.00 0.69
CA GLY A 58 7.28 9.34 0.45
C GLY A 58 8.17 10.50 0.90
N GLY A 59 9.47 10.26 1.08
CA GLY A 59 10.50 11.27 1.31
C GLY A 59 11.60 10.80 2.26
N GLU A 60 12.78 11.40 2.15
CA GLU A 60 13.95 11.04 2.95
C GLU A 60 13.72 11.25 4.46
N LYS A 61 13.12 12.37 4.85
CA LYS A 61 12.78 12.63 6.27
C LYS A 61 11.93 11.51 6.88
N LYS A 62 10.94 11.01 6.13
CA LYS A 62 10.10 9.91 6.62
C LYS A 62 10.88 8.60 6.68
N LEU A 63 11.75 8.33 5.70
CA LEU A 63 12.63 7.17 5.73
C LEU A 63 13.52 7.16 6.98
N MET A 64 14.21 8.27 7.25
CA MET A 64 15.09 8.37 8.41
C MET A 64 14.33 8.15 9.72
N ASN A 65 13.15 8.76 9.88
CA ASN A 65 12.30 8.53 11.06
C ASN A 65 11.88 7.05 11.22
N LEU A 66 11.66 6.33 10.13
CA LEU A 66 11.29 4.90 10.18
C LEU A 66 12.49 4.02 10.56
N ILE A 67 13.68 4.38 10.08
CA ILE A 67 14.94 3.71 10.44
C ILE A 67 15.26 3.96 11.92
N GLU A 68 15.21 5.21 12.38
CA GLU A 68 15.42 5.59 13.78
C GLU A 68 14.40 4.92 14.73
N ALA A 69 13.16 4.74 14.28
CA ALA A 69 12.13 4.02 15.02
C ALA A 69 12.27 2.49 14.97
N GLY A 70 13.27 1.94 14.28
CA GLY A 70 13.50 0.49 14.15
C GLY A 70 12.45 -0.23 13.30
N LYS A 71 11.67 0.50 12.48
CA LYS A 71 10.65 -0.07 11.59
C LYS A 71 11.21 -0.50 10.24
N ILE A 72 12.33 0.09 9.84
CA ILE A 72 13.09 -0.28 8.65
C ILE A 72 14.52 -0.54 9.09
N GLU A 73 14.96 -1.79 8.98
CA GLU A 73 16.34 -2.19 9.09
C GLU A 73 17.12 -1.59 7.93
N SER A 74 18.26 -0.99 8.26
CA SER A 74 19.14 -0.43 7.26
C SER A 74 20.61 -0.61 7.64
N ASP A 75 21.39 -1.03 6.66
CA ASP A 75 22.84 -1.17 6.80
C ASP A 75 23.57 -0.16 5.92
N LYS A 76 24.54 0.51 6.53
CA LYS A 76 25.55 1.29 5.82
C LYS A 76 26.91 0.58 6.00
N PRO A 77 27.22 -0.43 5.16
CA PRO A 77 28.38 -1.30 5.35
C PRO A 77 29.74 -0.57 5.35
N THR A 78 29.81 0.65 4.82
CA THR A 78 31.01 1.49 4.88
C THR A 78 30.74 2.78 5.64
N ASN A 79 31.55 3.06 6.66
CA ASN A 79 31.53 4.33 7.41
C ASN A 79 32.16 5.49 6.62
N VAL A 80 31.87 5.57 5.32
CA VAL A 80 32.28 6.67 4.44
C VAL A 80 31.06 7.50 4.09
N GLN A 81 31.21 8.81 3.87
CA GLN A 81 30.09 9.71 3.60
C GLN A 81 29.19 9.23 2.45
N ASN A 82 29.79 8.64 1.41
CA ASN A 82 29.10 8.10 0.22
C ASN A 82 28.87 6.58 0.26
N GLY A 83 28.88 5.98 1.45
CA GLY A 83 28.60 4.55 1.59
C GLY A 83 27.19 4.23 1.08
N LYS A 84 27.06 3.17 0.27
CA LYS A 84 25.75 2.71 -0.20
C LYS A 84 24.92 2.26 1.01
N TRP A 85 23.78 2.89 1.20
CA TRP A 85 22.79 2.44 2.18
C TRP A 85 21.95 1.32 1.58
N HIS A 86 21.62 0.33 2.40
CA HIS A 86 20.76 -0.79 2.05
C HIS A 86 19.64 -0.81 3.08
N CYS A 87 18.39 -0.65 2.64
CA CYS A 87 17.21 -0.76 3.50
C CYS A 87 16.49 -2.06 3.16
N ASN A 88 15.96 -2.78 4.15
CA ASN A 88 15.15 -3.97 3.91
C ASN A 88 13.95 -3.62 3.00
N ALA A 89 13.82 -4.34 1.89
CA ALA A 89 12.85 -3.96 0.87
C ALA A 89 11.40 -4.25 1.29
N ALA A 90 11.13 -5.36 1.98
CA ALA A 90 9.79 -5.69 2.47
C ALA A 90 9.25 -4.63 3.44
N GLN A 91 10.09 -4.18 4.38
CA GLN A 91 9.73 -3.16 5.37
C GLN A 91 9.47 -1.79 4.72
N VAL A 92 10.25 -1.45 3.68
CA VAL A 92 10.00 -0.25 2.86
C VAL A 92 8.63 -0.35 2.15
N LEU A 93 8.29 -1.50 1.56
CA LEU A 93 7.02 -1.72 0.87
C LEU A 93 5.84 -1.63 1.84
N LEU A 94 5.97 -2.17 3.06
CA LEU A 94 4.96 -2.06 4.11
C LEU A 94 4.65 -0.60 4.49
N HIS A 95 5.64 0.29 4.38
CA HIS A 95 5.51 1.72 4.68
C HIS A 95 5.41 2.63 3.44
N CYS A 96 5.19 2.03 2.26
CA CYS A 96 5.08 2.77 1.02
C CYS A 96 3.91 3.77 1.04
N ARG A 97 4.04 4.86 0.28
CA ARG A 97 2.94 5.81 0.10
C ARG A 97 1.89 5.17 -0.81
N CYS A 98 0.63 5.17 -0.39
CA CYS A 98 -0.49 4.79 -1.25
C CYS A 98 -0.49 5.66 -2.53
N ALA A 99 -0.39 5.02 -3.70
CA ALA A 99 -0.29 5.71 -5.00
C ALA A 99 -1.47 6.65 -5.32
N GLY A 100 -2.62 6.49 -4.66
CA GLY A 100 -3.80 7.34 -4.83
C GLY A 100 -3.73 8.74 -4.19
N ARG A 101 -2.75 9.02 -3.32
CA ARG A 101 -2.60 10.35 -2.72
C ARG A 101 -1.79 11.28 -3.63
N LYS A 102 -2.48 12.04 -4.48
CA LYS A 102 -1.88 13.13 -5.27
C LYS A 102 -1.20 14.12 -4.33
N VAL A 103 0.14 14.17 -4.35
CA VAL A 103 0.88 15.25 -3.69
C VAL A 103 0.72 16.50 -4.57
N LYS A 104 0.12 17.56 -4.02
CA LYS A 104 0.06 18.86 -4.71
C LYS A 104 1.50 19.31 -5.02
N SER A 105 1.84 19.42 -6.29
CA SER A 105 3.15 19.93 -6.70
C SER A 105 3.31 21.35 -6.20
N LYS A 106 4.39 21.65 -5.48
CA LYS A 106 4.72 23.02 -5.09
C LYS A 106 5.12 23.78 -6.36
N LYS A 107 4.34 24.79 -6.75
CA LYS A 107 4.67 25.70 -7.85
C LYS A 107 5.99 26.40 -7.47
N ARG A 108 7.05 26.21 -8.28
CA ARG A 108 8.31 26.95 -8.12
C ARG A 108 8.01 28.44 -8.30
N LYS A 109 8.31 29.27 -7.29
CA LYS A 109 8.34 30.73 -7.46
C LYS A 109 9.51 31.05 -8.39
N LYS A 110 9.23 31.80 -9.45
CA LYS A 110 10.20 32.34 -10.40
C LYS A 110 10.77 33.64 -9.83
#